data_AF-A0A922MQP1-F1
#
_entry.id   AF-A0A922MQP1-F1
#
_cell.length_a   1.000
_cell.length_b   1.000
_cell.length_c   1.000
_cell.angle_alpha   90.00
_cell.angle_beta   90.00
_cell.angle_gamma   90.00
#
_symmetry.space_group_name_H-M   'P 1'
#
loop_
_entity.id
_entity.type
_entity.pdbx_description
1 polymer ?
#
loop_
_entity_poly.entity_id
_entity_poly.type
_entity_poly.pdbx_seq_one_letter_code
_entity_poly.pdbx_strand_id
1 'polypeptide(L)'
;MNTDNRYPVTASLFMLKEIKHRQEQVNRGYQLLKRKAEALRMRGRQAASELASTQAILGHILREAYISLAAIKFTNGESNALVLENIGQAQIRVQRIPENISGVATISLQALEEVGAWDSMCYAGLGAGGHRTSEAKKAFREAVRTLVKFASLRNTCILLDESIRSTLR
;
A
#
# COMPACT_ATOMS: atom_id res chain seq x y z
N MET A 1 22.65 16.54 43.73
CA MET A 1 21.95 15.41 43.08
C MET A 1 20.73 15.99 42.36
N ASN A 2 20.62 15.85 41.04
CA ASN A 2 19.56 16.49 40.23
C ASN A 2 18.16 16.05 40.68
N THR A 3 17.31 17.03 41.01
CA THR A 3 15.90 16.87 41.38
C THR A 3 15.03 16.37 40.24
N ASP A 4 15.48 16.56 39.00
CA ASP A 4 14.68 16.30 37.79
C ASP A 4 14.57 14.81 37.44
N ASN A 5 15.49 13.97 37.95
CA ASN A 5 15.53 12.53 37.66
C ASN A 5 14.83 11.66 38.72
N ARG A 6 14.04 12.25 39.62
CA ARG A 6 13.39 11.52 40.72
C ARG A 6 11.92 11.88 40.80
N TYR A 7 11.10 10.90 41.17
CA TYR A 7 9.71 11.16 41.50
C TYR A 7 9.62 12.03 42.78
N PRO A 8 8.79 13.08 42.81
CA PRO A 8 8.58 13.89 44.00
C PRO A 8 7.67 13.14 44.97
N VAL A 9 8.26 12.24 45.77
CA VAL A 9 7.52 11.41 46.72
C VAL A 9 8.19 11.44 48.08
N THR A 10 7.39 11.39 49.14
CA THR A 10 7.89 11.38 50.51
C THR A 10 8.61 10.06 50.81
N ALA A 11 9.68 10.12 51.61
CA ALA A 11 10.41 8.93 52.00
C ALA A 11 9.60 8.13 53.04
N SER A 12 8.92 7.08 52.59
CA SER A 12 8.12 6.16 53.42
C SER A 12 8.28 4.71 52.93
N LEU A 13 8.21 3.73 53.84
CA LEU A 13 8.23 2.30 53.50
C LEU A 13 7.08 1.91 52.57
N PHE A 14 5.91 2.53 52.77
CA PHE A 14 4.76 2.36 51.89
C PHE A 14 5.10 2.84 50.48
N MET A 15 5.68 4.03 50.35
CA MET A 15 6.05 4.58 49.04
C MET A 15 7.13 3.76 48.33
N LEU A 16 8.09 3.22 49.08
CA LEU A 16 9.11 2.33 48.52
C LEU A 16 8.49 1.07 47.89
N LYS A 17 7.46 0.49 48.51
CA LYS A 17 6.74 -0.66 47.95
C LYS A 17 6.02 -0.30 46.65
N GLU A 18 5.37 0.86 46.60
CA GLU A 18 4.66 1.32 45.41
C GLU A 18 5.62 1.64 44.25
N ILE A 19 6.74 2.30 44.52
CA ILE A 19 7.75 2.58 43.48
C ILE A 19 8.33 1.28 42.92
N LYS A 20 8.64 0.29 43.77
CA LYS A 20 9.11 -1.02 43.31
C LYS A 20 8.05 -1.71 42.42
N HIS A 21 6.79 -1.67 42.84
CA HIS A 21 5.71 -2.23 42.04
C HIS A 21 5.57 -1.53 40.68
N ARG A 22 5.61 -0.19 40.66
CA ARG A 22 5.60 0.59 39.41
C ARG A 22 6.81 0.25 38.53
N GLN A 23 8.00 0.09 39.11
CA GLN A 23 9.20 -0.30 38.38
C GLN A 23 9.03 -1.66 37.69
N GLU A 24 8.47 -2.66 38.39
CA GLU A 24 8.16 -3.95 37.79
C GLU A 24 7.14 -3.85 36.64
N GLN A 25 6.09 -3.04 36.80
CA GLN A 25 5.09 -2.80 35.76
C GLN A 25 5.71 -2.12 34.53
N VAL A 26 6.56 -1.11 34.73
CA VAL A 26 7.28 -0.42 33.64
C VAL A 26 8.21 -1.38 32.92
N ASN A 27 8.96 -2.20 33.66
CA ASN A 27 9.84 -3.22 33.07
C ASN A 27 9.06 -4.20 32.19
N ARG A 28 7.89 -4.67 32.65
CA ARG A 28 7.01 -5.55 31.86
C ARG A 28 6.45 -4.83 30.63
N GLY A 29 5.95 -3.60 30.80
CA GLY A 29 5.42 -2.79 29.69
C GLY A 29 6.46 -2.52 28.61
N TYR A 30 7.69 -2.18 28.99
CA TYR A 30 8.81 -1.99 28.08
C TYR A 30 9.14 -3.27 27.30
N GLN A 31 9.18 -4.43 27.96
CA GLN A 31 9.40 -5.72 27.28
C GLN A 31 8.30 -6.03 26.25
N LEU A 32 7.03 -5.71 26.56
CA LEU A 32 5.91 -5.88 25.63
C LEU A 32 6.01 -4.96 24.42
N LEU A 33 6.35 -3.68 24.63
CA LEU A 33 6.56 -2.72 23.54
C LEU A 33 7.73 -3.12 22.65
N LYS A 34 8.83 -3.59 23.25
CA LYS A 34 9.99 -4.11 22.50
C LYS A 34 9.59 -5.29 21.60
N ARG A 35 8.84 -6.26 22.13
CA ARG A 35 8.32 -7.41 21.36
C ARG A 35 7.38 -6.97 20.23
N LYS A 36 6.49 -6.00 20.49
CA LYS A 36 5.61 -5.43 19.47
C LYS A 36 6.42 -4.76 18.35
N ALA A 37 7.41 -3.94 18.70
CA ALA A 37 8.26 -3.26 17.72
C ALA A 37 9.10 -4.25 16.88
N GLU A 38 9.60 -5.33 17.48
CA GLU A 38 10.28 -6.40 16.75
C GLU A 38 9.34 -7.12 15.76
N ALA A 39 8.11 -7.45 16.18
CA ALA A 39 7.11 -8.05 15.30
C ALA A 39 6.73 -7.13 14.13
N LEU A 40 6.53 -5.84 14.40
CA LEU A 40 6.23 -4.83 13.37
C LEU A 40 7.40 -4.68 12.39
N ARG A 41 8.65 -4.65 12.87
CA ARG A 41 9.84 -4.61 12.00
C ARG A 41 9.96 -5.84 11.11
N MET A 42 9.66 -7.04 11.63
CA MET A 42 9.66 -8.26 10.85
C MET A 42 8.63 -8.19 9.70
N ARG A 43 7.40 -7.78 10.01
CA ARG A 43 6.34 -7.59 9.01
C ARG A 43 6.67 -6.48 8.01
N GLY A 44 7.21 -5.36 8.47
CA GLY A 44 7.66 -4.25 7.63
C GLY A 44 8.72 -4.67 6.63
N ARG A 45 9.70 -5.49 7.04
CA ARG A 45 10.72 -6.05 6.13
C ARG A 45 10.12 -6.98 5.08
N GLN A 46 9.17 -7.83 5.48
CA GLN A 46 8.46 -8.72 4.54
C GLN A 46 7.70 -7.91 3.49
N ALA A 47 6.90 -6.93 3.92
CA ALA A 47 6.16 -6.04 3.03
C ALA A 47 7.09 -5.22 2.12
N ALA A 48 8.23 -4.74 2.62
CA ALA A 48 9.21 -4.01 1.82
C ALA A 48 9.89 -4.89 0.75
N SER A 49 10.17 -6.15 1.08
CA SER A 49 10.70 -7.13 0.11
C SER A 49 9.69 -7.39 -1.02
N GLU A 50 8.42 -7.59 -0.66
CA GLU A 50 7.33 -7.74 -1.63
C GLU A 50 7.09 -6.46 -2.45
N LEU A 51 7.25 -5.29 -1.84
CA LEU A 51 7.15 -4.00 -2.53
C LEU A 51 8.25 -3.86 -3.59
N ALA A 52 9.50 -4.22 -3.27
CA ALA A 52 10.61 -4.12 -4.20
C ALA A 52 10.45 -5.07 -5.40
N SER A 53 9.99 -6.31 -5.17
CA SER A 53 9.73 -7.25 -6.26
C SER A 53 8.57 -6.82 -7.14
N THR A 54 7.46 -6.36 -6.55
CA THR A 54 6.31 -5.83 -7.29
C THR A 54 6.63 -4.56 -8.06
N GLN A 55 7.50 -3.69 -7.54
CA GLN A 55 7.97 -2.50 -8.24
C GLN A 55 8.75 -2.84 -9.51
N ALA A 56 9.64 -3.85 -9.44
CA ALA A 56 10.39 -4.30 -10.61
C ALA A 56 9.46 -4.86 -11.71
N ILE A 57 8.50 -5.69 -11.30
CA ILE A 57 7.48 -6.26 -12.19
C ILE A 57 6.62 -5.15 -12.81
N LEU A 58 6.16 -4.19 -12.00
CA LEU A 58 5.36 -3.05 -12.45
C LEU A 58 6.11 -2.23 -13.51
N GLY A 59 7.42 -1.98 -13.31
CA GLY A 59 8.26 -1.28 -14.27
C GLY A 59 8.34 -1.97 -15.63
N HIS A 60 8.44 -3.31 -15.64
CA HIS A 60 8.43 -4.10 -16.87
C HIS A 60 7.08 -4.01 -17.60
N ILE A 61 5.98 -4.29 -16.88
CA ILE A 61 4.62 -4.29 -17.44
C ILE A 61 4.27 -2.91 -18.00
N LEU A 62 4.62 -1.83 -17.28
CA LEU A 62 4.38 -0.47 -17.76
C LEU A 62 5.19 -0.18 -19.03
N ARG A 63 6.46 -0.59 -19.09
CA ARG A 63 7.28 -0.41 -20.30
C ARG A 63 6.67 -1.11 -21.50
N GLU A 64 6.22 -2.35 -21.34
CA GLU A 64 5.53 -3.10 -22.40
C GLU A 64 4.22 -2.41 -22.81
N ALA A 65 3.40 -1.98 -21.85
CA ALA A 65 2.16 -1.26 -22.13
C ALA A 65 2.39 0.04 -22.92
N TYR A 66 3.44 0.80 -22.60
CA TYR A 66 3.80 2.00 -23.35
C TYR A 66 4.34 1.71 -24.75
N ILE A 67 5.06 0.59 -24.94
CA ILE A 67 5.46 0.15 -26.29
C ILE A 67 4.22 -0.20 -27.12
N SER A 68 3.26 -0.93 -26.55
CA SER A 68 2.00 -1.24 -27.23
C SER A 68 1.19 0.01 -27.55
N LEU A 69 1.20 1.02 -26.67
CA LEU A 69 0.61 2.33 -26.95
C LEU A 69 1.29 3.04 -28.13
N ALA A 70 2.62 3.01 -28.19
CA ALA A 70 3.37 3.61 -29.30
C ALA A 70 3.02 2.92 -30.63
N ALA A 71 2.85 1.59 -30.63
CA ALA A 71 2.44 0.84 -31.81
C ALA A 71 1.04 1.23 -32.33
N ILE A 72 0.11 1.58 -31.44
CA ILE A 72 -1.22 2.11 -31.80
C ILE A 72 -1.11 3.51 -32.39
N LYS A 73 -0.34 4.40 -31.75
CA LYS A 73 -0.13 5.77 -32.24
C LYS A 73 0.49 5.78 -33.63
N PHE A 74 1.38 4.81 -33.91
CA PHE A 74 1.97 4.65 -35.24
C PHE A 74 0.94 4.25 -36.30
N THR A 75 -0.01 3.35 -35.99
CA THR A 75 -1.00 2.89 -36.98
C THR A 75 -2.19 3.82 -37.13
N ASN A 76 -2.63 4.44 -36.03
CA ASN A 76 -3.93 5.13 -35.95
C ASN A 76 -3.79 6.65 -35.80
N GLY A 77 -2.56 7.17 -35.71
CA GLY A 77 -2.31 8.60 -35.46
C GLY A 77 -2.75 9.01 -34.05
N GLU A 78 -3.37 10.19 -33.93
CA GLU A 78 -3.83 10.73 -32.63
C GLU A 78 -5.09 10.01 -32.12
N SER A 79 -4.88 8.98 -31.29
CA SER A 79 -5.98 8.21 -30.68
C SER A 79 -6.52 8.82 -29.38
N ASN A 80 -5.88 9.87 -28.84
CA ASN A 80 -6.18 10.40 -27.52
C ASN A 80 -7.55 11.09 -27.45
N ALA A 81 -7.91 11.90 -28.46
CA ALA A 81 -9.18 12.63 -28.48
C ALA A 81 -10.38 11.67 -28.42
N LEU A 82 -10.35 10.62 -29.25
CA LEU A 82 -11.36 9.55 -29.26
C LEU A 82 -11.49 8.86 -27.90
N VAL A 83 -10.40 8.68 -27.17
CA VAL A 83 -10.43 8.05 -25.85
C VAL A 83 -11.08 8.97 -24.82
N LEU A 84 -10.74 10.26 -24.86
CA LEU A 84 -11.24 11.26 -23.91
C LEU A 84 -12.72 11.58 -24.11
N GLU A 85 -13.20 11.55 -25.35
CA GLU A 85 -14.62 11.78 -25.68
C GLU A 85 -15.51 10.60 -25.25
N ASN A 86 -14.98 9.38 -25.26
CA ASN A 86 -15.72 8.15 -24.97
C ASN A 86 -15.47 7.62 -23.54
N ILE A 87 -15.31 8.51 -22.55
CA ILE A 87 -15.18 8.12 -21.14
C ILE A 87 -16.58 7.92 -20.53
N GLY A 88 -16.86 6.69 -20.09
CA GLY A 88 -18.08 6.31 -19.39
C GLY A 88 -17.82 5.87 -17.94
N GLN A 89 -18.43 4.76 -17.54
CA GLN A 89 -18.20 4.15 -16.24
C GLN A 89 -16.84 3.43 -16.16
N ALA A 90 -16.26 3.38 -14.96
CA ALA A 90 -14.95 2.76 -14.74
C ALA A 90 -15.05 1.23 -14.76
N GLN A 91 -14.26 0.57 -15.62
CA GLN A 91 -14.19 -0.90 -15.68
C GLN A 91 -13.52 -1.53 -14.45
N ILE A 92 -12.48 -0.87 -13.92
CA ILE A 92 -11.78 -1.31 -12.71
C ILE A 92 -12.10 -0.33 -11.59
N ARG A 93 -12.59 -0.85 -10.48
CA ARG A 93 -12.83 -0.12 -9.23
C ARG A 93 -11.89 -0.65 -8.15
N VAL A 94 -11.59 0.18 -7.15
CA VAL A 94 -10.75 -0.22 -6.03
C VAL A 94 -11.62 -0.36 -4.78
N GLN A 95 -11.63 -1.55 -4.20
CA GLN A 95 -12.25 -1.82 -2.92
C GLN A 95 -11.22 -1.68 -1.80
N ARG A 96 -11.65 -1.07 -0.69
CA ARG A 96 -10.87 -0.95 0.54
C ARG A 96 -11.30 -2.02 1.51
N ILE A 97 -10.37 -2.84 1.97
CA ILE A 97 -10.62 -3.89 2.95
C ILE A 97 -9.82 -3.55 4.21
N PRO A 98 -10.47 -3.39 5.39
CA PRO A 98 -9.77 -3.14 6.63
C PRO A 98 -9.03 -4.41 7.08
N GLU A 99 -7.76 -4.27 7.43
CA GLU A 99 -6.89 -5.34 7.92
C GLU A 99 -6.19 -4.91 9.21
N ASN A 100 -5.79 -5.88 10.03
CA ASN A 100 -5.05 -5.60 11.26
C ASN A 100 -3.71 -6.36 11.26
N ILE A 101 -2.61 -5.61 11.26
CA ILE A 101 -1.25 -6.16 11.27
C ILE A 101 -0.62 -5.84 12.63
N SER A 102 -0.50 -6.86 13.50
CA SER A 102 0.15 -6.74 14.80
C SER A 102 -0.39 -5.60 15.70
N GLY A 103 -1.70 -5.34 15.61
CA GLY A 103 -2.37 -4.28 16.36
C GLY A 103 -2.30 -2.89 15.71
N VAL A 104 -1.96 -2.83 14.41
CA VAL A 104 -2.02 -1.62 13.58
C VAL A 104 -3.12 -1.81 12.53
N ALA A 105 -4.13 -0.95 12.58
CA ALA A 105 -5.19 -0.93 11.58
C ALA A 105 -4.63 -0.43 10.25
N THR A 106 -4.72 -1.26 9.23
CA THR A 106 -4.26 -1.01 7.86
C THR A 106 -5.43 -1.19 6.90
N ILE A 107 -5.31 -0.68 5.67
CA ILE A 107 -6.30 -0.89 4.62
C ILE A 107 -5.59 -1.56 3.45
N SER A 108 -6.07 -2.74 3.07
CA SER A 108 -5.66 -3.38 1.81
C SER A 108 -6.56 -2.91 0.66
N LEU A 109 -5.96 -2.76 -0.51
CA LEU A 109 -6.65 -2.33 -1.72
C LEU A 109 -6.78 -3.53 -2.66
N GLN A 110 -8.00 -3.82 -3.09
CA GLN A 110 -8.29 -4.86 -4.07
C GLN A 110 -8.86 -4.25 -5.34
N ALA A 111 -8.32 -4.63 -6.49
CA ALA A 111 -8.88 -4.28 -7.79
C ALA A 111 -10.08 -5.19 -8.07
N LEU A 112 -11.27 -4.60 -8.21
CA LEU A 112 -12.51 -5.26 -8.57
C LEU A 112 -12.89 -4.87 -10.00
N GLU A 113 -13.18 -5.86 -10.83
CA GLU A 113 -13.70 -5.63 -12.17
C GLU A 113 -15.22 -5.70 -12.13
N GLU A 114 -15.89 -4.65 -12.63
CA GLU A 114 -17.36 -4.67 -12.65
C GLU A 114 -17.86 -5.67 -13.69
N VAL A 115 -18.56 -6.70 -13.21
CA VAL A 115 -19.27 -7.68 -14.04
C VAL A 115 -20.52 -7.01 -14.60
N GLY A 116 -20.39 -6.39 -15.77
CA GLY A 116 -21.49 -5.70 -16.45
C GLY A 116 -21.13 -4.35 -17.06
N ALA A 117 -19.92 -3.83 -16.83
CA ALA A 117 -19.45 -2.64 -17.52
C ALA A 117 -19.28 -2.96 -19.02
N TRP A 118 -20.20 -2.46 -19.86
CA TRP A 118 -20.03 -2.52 -21.31
C TRP A 118 -18.71 -1.81 -21.67
N ASP A 119 -17.84 -2.49 -22.43
CA ASP A 119 -16.63 -1.85 -22.98
C ASP A 119 -17.09 -0.83 -24.01
N SER A 120 -17.26 0.43 -23.57
CA SER A 120 -17.70 1.57 -24.38
C SER A 120 -16.82 1.76 -25.62
N MET A 121 -15.61 1.23 -25.53
CA MET A 121 -14.55 1.37 -26.49
C MET A 121 -14.30 0.06 -27.27
N CYS A 122 -15.22 -0.91 -27.22
CA CYS A 122 -15.12 -2.19 -27.93
C CYS A 122 -14.98 -1.98 -29.46
N TYR A 123 -15.62 -0.94 -30.00
CA TYR A 123 -15.57 -0.62 -31.43
C TYR A 123 -14.40 0.29 -31.84
N ALA A 124 -13.55 0.72 -30.90
CA ALA A 124 -12.46 1.63 -31.20
C ALA A 124 -11.37 0.95 -32.04
N GLY A 125 -11.09 1.52 -33.21
CA GLY A 125 -10.06 1.04 -34.14
C GLY A 125 -10.48 -0.12 -35.04
N LEU A 126 -11.79 -0.43 -35.18
CA LEU A 126 -12.25 -1.55 -36.03
C LEU A 126 -11.70 -1.54 -37.47
N GLY A 127 -11.57 -0.34 -38.07
CA GLY A 127 -11.06 -0.18 -39.45
C GLY A 127 -9.55 0.04 -39.57
N ALA A 128 -8.85 0.32 -38.48
CA ALA A 128 -7.42 0.63 -38.45
C ALA A 128 -6.81 0.09 -37.14
N GLY A 129 -6.28 -1.14 -37.16
CA GLY A 129 -5.46 -1.63 -36.04
C GLY A 129 -6.19 -2.00 -34.74
N GLY A 130 -7.49 -2.27 -34.75
CA GLY A 130 -8.29 -2.60 -33.55
C GLY A 130 -7.76 -3.78 -32.72
N HIS A 131 -7.07 -4.73 -33.37
CA HIS A 131 -6.36 -5.80 -32.67
C HIS A 131 -5.27 -5.25 -31.73
N ARG A 132 -4.44 -4.32 -32.20
CA ARG A 132 -3.40 -3.67 -31.39
C ARG A 132 -4.01 -2.81 -30.28
N THR A 133 -5.14 -2.14 -30.55
CA THR A 133 -5.90 -1.40 -29.54
C THR A 133 -6.37 -2.32 -28.40
N SER A 134 -6.90 -3.49 -28.73
CA SER A 134 -7.33 -4.48 -27.73
C SER A 134 -6.16 -5.02 -26.91
N GLU A 135 -5.02 -5.27 -27.56
CA GLU A 135 -3.79 -5.71 -26.91
C GLU A 135 -3.25 -4.67 -25.90
N ALA A 136 -3.13 -3.40 -26.29
CA ALA A 136 -2.68 -2.37 -25.36
C ALA A 136 -3.67 -2.16 -24.20
N LYS A 137 -4.99 -2.22 -24.46
CA LYS A 137 -6.00 -2.19 -23.39
C LYS A 137 -5.77 -3.31 -22.37
N LYS A 138 -5.47 -4.53 -22.82
CA LYS A 138 -5.16 -5.66 -21.92
C LYS A 138 -3.89 -5.39 -21.12
N ALA A 139 -2.82 -4.90 -21.76
CA ALA A 139 -1.56 -4.56 -21.09
C ALA A 139 -1.74 -3.47 -20.01
N PHE A 140 -2.46 -2.38 -20.31
CA PHE A 140 -2.76 -1.35 -19.33
C PHE A 140 -3.70 -1.84 -18.22
N ARG A 141 -4.66 -2.73 -18.52
CA ARG A 141 -5.53 -3.34 -17.51
C ARG A 141 -4.71 -4.12 -16.49
N GLU A 142 -3.76 -4.92 -16.96
CA GLU A 142 -2.84 -5.67 -16.09
C GLU A 142 -1.90 -4.75 -15.30
N ALA A 143 -1.40 -3.68 -15.93
CA ALA A 143 -0.61 -2.65 -15.26
C ALA A 143 -1.37 -2.00 -14.10
N VAL A 144 -2.64 -1.62 -14.31
CA VAL A 144 -3.48 -1.01 -13.28
C VAL A 144 -3.72 -1.96 -12.11
N ARG A 145 -4.02 -3.24 -12.37
CA ARG A 145 -4.18 -4.25 -11.30
C ARG A 145 -2.90 -4.38 -10.45
N THR A 146 -1.74 -4.41 -11.11
CA THR A 146 -0.44 -4.50 -10.42
C THR A 146 -0.13 -3.22 -9.64
N LEU A 147 -0.51 -2.07 -10.19
CA LEU A 147 -0.34 -0.77 -9.53
C LEU A 147 -1.20 -0.64 -8.27
N VAL A 148 -2.44 -1.15 -8.28
CA VAL A 148 -3.30 -1.20 -7.08
C VAL A 148 -2.64 -2.06 -5.97
N LYS A 149 -2.07 -3.21 -6.34
CA LYS A 149 -1.32 -4.07 -5.39
C LYS A 149 -0.09 -3.34 -4.84
N PHE A 150 0.69 -2.68 -5.70
CA PHE A 150 1.84 -1.87 -5.29
C PHE A 150 1.43 -0.75 -4.31
N ALA A 151 0.36 -0.02 -4.62
CA ALA A 151 -0.15 1.04 -3.76
C ALA A 151 -0.60 0.52 -2.39
N SER A 152 -1.24 -0.66 -2.35
CA SER A 152 -1.60 -1.33 -1.10
C SER A 152 -0.37 -1.63 -0.24
N LEU A 153 0.65 -2.26 -0.82
CA LEU A 153 1.90 -2.59 -0.11
C LEU A 153 2.64 -1.35 0.37
N ARG A 154 2.67 -0.30 -0.46
CA ARG A 154 3.31 0.97 -0.12
C ARG A 154 2.64 1.63 1.08
N ASN A 155 1.31 1.66 1.10
CA ASN A 155 0.54 2.21 2.22
C ASN A 155 0.83 1.43 3.51
N THR A 156 0.83 0.10 3.44
CA THR A 156 1.18 -0.76 4.58
C THR A 156 2.57 -0.45 5.11
N CYS A 157 3.58 -0.29 4.25
CA CYS A 157 4.95 0.03 4.70
C CYS A 157 5.01 1.38 5.44
N ILE A 158 4.36 2.42 4.91
CA ILE A 158 4.35 3.76 5.53
C ILE A 158 3.70 3.71 6.91
N LEU A 159 2.53 3.06 7.03
CA LEU A 159 1.80 2.93 8.28
C LEU A 159 2.58 2.10 9.33
N LEU A 160 3.23 1.02 8.89
CA LEU A 160 4.07 0.22 9.77
C LEU A 160 5.28 1.02 10.27
N ASP A 161 5.96 1.77 9.41
CA ASP A 161 7.10 2.60 9.81
C ASP A 161 6.71 3.71 10.80
N GLU A 162 5.55 4.35 10.59
CA GLU A 162 5.02 5.32 11.54
C GLU A 162 4.70 4.68 12.89
N SER A 163 4.11 3.49 12.90
CA SER A 163 3.81 2.74 14.12
C SER A 163 5.08 2.25 14.86
N ILE A 164 6.15 1.92 14.12
CA ILE A 164 7.45 1.57 14.71
C ILE A 164 8.07 2.82 15.34
N ARG A 165 7.99 3.97 14.67
CA ARG A 165 8.50 5.24 15.21
C ARG A 165 7.76 5.65 16.47
N SER A 166 6.44 5.48 16.53
CA SER A 166 5.64 5.84 17.71
C SER A 166 5.86 4.90 18.89
N THR A 167 6.16 3.61 18.65
CA THR A 167 6.44 2.63 19.71
C THR A 167 7.84 2.74 20.30
N LEU A 168 8.79 3.32 19.58
CA LEU A 168 10.18 3.51 20.02
C LEU A 168 10.44 4.89 20.65
N ARG A 169 9.46 5.79 20.58
CA ARG A 169 9.51 7.12 21.20
C ARG A 169 9.26 7.01 22.70
#